data_AF-A0A2D7X1F2-F1
#
_entry.id   AF-A0A2D7X1F2-F1
#
_cell.length_a   1.000
_cell.length_b   1.000
_cell.length_c   1.000
_cell.angle_alpha   90.00
_cell.angle_beta   90.00
_cell.angle_gamma   90.00
#
_symmetry.space_group_name_H-M   'P 1'
#
loop_
_entity.id
_entity.type
_entity.pdbx_description
1 polymer ?
#
loop_
_entity_poly.entity_id
_entity_poly.type
_entity_poly.pdbx_seq_one_letter_code
_entity_poly.pdbx_strand_id
1 'polypeptide(L)'
;MCKRTRNFSIARKKARECDYFYRLGAVIVKGGKILAIASNTRKGHAEVNAIKQASKTEGADIYVTRHTPTGMAMAKPCDNCMEAIKAAGIRRIYYTSRDGYHKVMV
;
A
#
# COMPACT_ATOMS: atom_id res chain seq x y z
N MET A 1 4.89 -4.21 20.38
CA MET A 1 4.04 -3.58 19.34
C MET A 1 4.20 -4.36 18.03
N CYS A 2 3.13 -4.96 17.49
CA CYS A 2 3.22 -5.87 16.33
C CYS A 2 3.69 -5.14 15.06
N LYS A 3 4.74 -5.63 14.38
CA LYS A 3 5.38 -4.94 13.22
C LYS A 3 4.39 -4.61 12.07
N ARG A 4 3.31 -5.37 11.92
CA ARG A 4 2.29 -5.15 10.87
C ARG A 4 1.47 -3.88 11.07
N THR A 5 1.05 -3.60 12.31
CA THR A 5 0.20 -2.43 12.59
C THR A 5 0.96 -1.12 12.40
N ARG A 6 2.28 -1.12 12.65
CA ARG A 6 3.17 0.02 12.35
C ARG A 6 3.11 0.43 10.88
N ASN A 7 3.23 -0.53 9.95
CA ASN A 7 3.29 -0.22 8.52
C ASN A 7 1.95 0.31 8.00
N PHE A 8 0.83 -0.24 8.47
CA PHE A 8 -0.50 0.32 8.20
C PHE A 8 -0.67 1.74 8.73
N SER A 9 -0.15 2.04 9.91
CA SER A 9 -0.18 3.41 10.46
C SER A 9 0.59 4.40 9.59
N ILE A 10 1.74 3.99 9.04
CA ILE A 10 2.55 4.82 8.15
C ILE A 10 1.81 5.05 6.81
N ALA A 11 1.28 3.98 6.21
CA ALA A 11 0.48 4.07 4.99
C ALA A 11 -0.73 4.99 5.16
N ARG A 12 -1.45 4.86 6.29
CA ARG A 12 -2.61 5.70 6.61
C ARG A 12 -2.23 7.16 6.81
N LYS A 13 -1.10 7.45 7.47
CA LYS A 13 -0.59 8.82 7.61
C LYS A 13 -0.33 9.41 6.23
N LYS A 14 0.31 8.66 5.33
CA LYS A 14 0.57 9.11 3.95
C LYS A 14 -0.71 9.33 3.14
N ALA A 15 -1.70 8.46 3.30
CA ALA A 15 -3.00 8.61 2.65
C ALA A 15 -3.69 9.92 3.07
N ARG A 16 -3.59 10.33 4.34
CA ARG A 16 -4.20 11.57 4.86
C ARG A 16 -3.58 12.84 4.29
N GLU A 17 -2.31 12.79 3.89
CA GLU A 17 -1.62 13.92 3.25
C GLU A 17 -2.05 14.11 1.79
N CYS A 18 -2.75 13.13 1.20
CA CYS A 18 -3.21 13.21 -0.18
C CYS A 18 -4.52 14.02 -0.29
N ASP A 19 -4.52 15.01 -1.18
CA ASP A 19 -5.69 15.85 -1.49
C ASP A 19 -6.59 15.26 -2.58
N TYR A 20 -6.55 13.93 -2.80
CA TYR A 20 -7.40 13.25 -3.77
C TYR A 20 -8.67 12.68 -3.12
N PHE A 21 -9.76 12.58 -3.89
CA PHE A 21 -11.05 12.09 -3.38
C PHE A 21 -10.95 10.70 -2.76
N TYR A 22 -10.23 9.79 -3.42
CA TYR A 22 -9.86 8.50 -2.87
C TYR A 22 -8.47 8.62 -2.27
N ARG A 23 -8.38 8.79 -0.94
CA ARG A 23 -7.09 8.90 -0.23
C ARG A 23 -6.48 7.51 0.00
N LEU A 24 -5.59 7.08 -0.89
CA LEU A 24 -4.83 5.84 -0.75
C LEU A 24 -3.37 6.11 -0.40
N GLY A 25 -2.81 5.24 0.43
CA GLY A 25 -1.40 5.21 0.81
C GLY A 25 -0.85 3.80 0.68
N ALA A 26 0.39 3.69 0.21
CA ALA A 26 1.11 2.44 0.02
C ALA A 26 2.49 2.50 0.67
N VAL A 27 2.91 1.41 1.30
CA VAL A 27 4.24 1.26 1.91
C VAL A 27 4.81 -0.07 1.49
N ILE A 28 6.04 -0.07 0.97
CA ILE A 28 6.77 -1.30 0.61
C ILE A 28 7.84 -1.56 1.66
N VAL A 29 7.91 -2.81 2.15
CA VAL A 29 8.83 -3.22 3.23
C VAL A 29 9.52 -4.53 2.85
N LYS A 30 10.84 -4.59 3.06
CA LYS A 30 11.64 -5.81 2.87
C LYS A 30 12.60 -5.98 4.04
N GLY A 31 12.61 -7.17 4.65
CA GLY A 31 13.48 -7.47 5.80
C GLY A 31 13.28 -6.51 6.98
N GLY A 32 12.08 -5.93 7.13
CA GLY A 32 11.79 -4.92 8.17
C GLY A 32 12.22 -3.48 7.84
N LYS A 33 12.86 -3.25 6.69
CA LYS A 33 13.21 -1.91 6.19
C LYS A 33 12.14 -1.41 5.23
N ILE A 34 11.74 -0.15 5.38
CA ILE A 34 10.82 0.51 4.46
C ILE A 34 11.62 0.91 3.21
N LEU A 35 11.17 0.46 2.05
CA LEU A 35 11.79 0.75 0.76
C LEU A 35 11.14 1.97 0.10
N ALA A 36 9.83 2.13 0.24
CA ALA A 36 9.10 3.28 -0.30
C ALA A 36 7.81 3.55 0.48
N ILE A 37 7.37 4.81 0.43
CA ILE A 37 6.10 5.29 0.98
C ILE A 37 5.49 6.21 -0.08
N ALA A 38 4.30 5.88 -0.57
CA ALA A 38 3.63 6.68 -1.60
C ALA A 38 2.13 6.84 -1.33
N SER A 39 1.51 7.80 -1.98
CA SER A 39 0.05 7.96 -2.07
C SER A 39 -0.39 7.94 -3.53
N ASN A 40 -1.69 7.81 -3.77
CA ASN A 40 -2.23 7.99 -5.10
C ASN A 40 -2.19 9.48 -5.50
N THR A 41 -2.07 9.73 -6.79
CA THR A 41 -2.06 11.07 -7.38
C THR A 41 -2.95 11.06 -8.62
N ARG A 42 -3.14 12.23 -9.26
CA ARG A 42 -3.88 12.32 -10.53
C ARG A 42 -3.26 11.46 -11.65
N LYS A 43 -1.98 11.10 -11.53
CA LYS A 43 -1.20 10.40 -12.57
C LYS A 43 -1.00 8.91 -12.27
N GLY A 44 -1.49 8.39 -11.14
CA GLY A 44 -1.29 6.98 -10.80
C GLY A 44 -1.72 6.58 -9.40
N HIS A 45 -1.95 5.28 -9.24
CA HIS A 45 -2.33 4.66 -7.97
C HIS A 45 -1.16 4.58 -6.98
N ALA A 46 -1.49 4.45 -5.70
CA ALA A 46 -0.50 4.45 -4.62
C ALA A 46 0.51 3.29 -4.77
N GLU A 47 0.02 2.13 -5.21
CA GLU A 47 0.80 0.90 -5.40
C GLU A 47 1.86 1.10 -6.48
N VAL A 48 1.46 1.59 -7.65
CA VAL A 48 2.38 1.85 -8.77
C VAL A 48 3.38 2.94 -8.41
N ASN A 49 2.93 4.00 -7.72
CA ASN A 49 3.83 5.06 -7.27
C ASN A 49 4.85 4.54 -6.23
N ALA A 50 4.44 3.64 -5.33
CA ALA A 50 5.34 3.01 -4.37
C ALA A 50 6.36 2.10 -5.07
N ILE A 51 5.93 1.28 -6.04
CA ILE A 51 6.82 0.41 -6.81
C ILE A 51 7.88 1.23 -7.56
N LYS A 52 7.47 2.33 -8.21
CA LYS A 52 8.40 3.24 -8.92
C LYS A 52 9.46 3.87 -8.00
N GLN A 53 9.13 4.11 -6.74
CA GLN A 53 10.03 4.70 -5.76
C GLN A 53 10.90 3.68 -5.03
N ALA A 54 10.46 2.41 -4.97
CA ALA A 54 11.16 1.36 -4.26
C ALA A 54 12.28 0.76 -5.11
N SER A 55 13.40 0.46 -4.46
CA SER A 55 14.48 -0.33 -5.05
C SER A 55 14.47 -1.75 -4.51
N LYS A 56 14.75 -2.75 -5.35
CA LYS A 56 14.90 -4.17 -4.95
C LYS A 56 13.65 -4.76 -4.27
N THR A 57 12.49 -4.58 -4.90
CA THR A 57 11.15 -5.00 -4.43
C THR A 57 10.91 -6.51 -4.41
N GLU A 58 11.76 -7.30 -5.04
CA GLU A 58 11.62 -8.77 -5.08
C GLU A 58 11.60 -9.37 -3.66
N GLY A 59 10.60 -10.20 -3.37
CA GLY A 59 10.36 -10.79 -2.06
C GLY A 59 9.86 -9.82 -1.00
N ALA A 60 9.54 -8.56 -1.35
CA ALA A 60 9.02 -7.57 -0.41
C ALA A 60 7.53 -7.78 -0.11
N ASP A 61 7.06 -6.99 0.86
CA ASP A 61 5.67 -6.87 1.26
C ASP A 61 5.17 -5.46 0.91
N ILE A 62 3.94 -5.34 0.42
CA ILE A 62 3.28 -4.05 0.22
C ILE A 62 2.07 -3.92 1.15
N TYR A 63 1.91 -2.74 1.75
CA TYR A 63 0.81 -2.38 2.63
C TYR A 63 0.03 -1.24 1.99
N VAL A 64 -1.26 -1.44 1.72
CA VAL A 64 -2.12 -0.47 1.05
C VAL A 64 -3.27 -0.09 1.97
N THR A 65 -3.49 1.20 2.17
CA THR A 65 -4.58 1.71 3.01
C THR A 65 -5.40 2.70 2.23
N ARG A 66 -6.71 2.69 2.45
CA ARG A 66 -7.61 3.75 1.98
C ARG A 66 -8.23 4.44 3.18
N HIS A 67 -8.03 5.75 3.26
CA HIS A 67 -8.61 6.59 4.29
C HIS A 67 -9.91 7.22 3.80
N THR A 68 -10.95 7.18 4.65
CA THR A 68 -12.20 7.91 4.45
C THR A 68 -12.50 8.72 5.71
N PRO A 69 -13.38 9.74 5.63
CA PRO A 69 -13.85 10.46 6.83
C PRO A 69 -14.47 9.53 7.88
N THR A 70 -15.15 8.47 7.42
CA THR A 70 -15.82 7.46 8.25
C THR A 70 -14.91 6.33 8.74
N GLY A 71 -13.63 6.31 8.35
CA GLY A 71 -12.67 5.28 8.77
C GLY A 71 -11.79 4.75 7.64
N MET A 72 -11.79 3.43 7.48
CA MET A 72 -11.03 2.74 6.43
C MET A 72 -12.00 2.14 5.41
N ALA A 73 -11.54 2.05 4.17
CA ALA A 73 -12.31 1.44 3.09
C ALA A 73 -11.46 0.43 2.33
N MET A 74 -12.11 -0.25 1.38
CA MET A 74 -11.47 -1.22 0.49
C MET A 74 -10.31 -0.57 -0.27
N ALA A 75 -9.13 -1.14 -0.05
CA ALA A 75 -7.86 -0.75 -0.64
C ALA A 75 -7.19 -1.93 -1.36
N LYS A 76 -7.99 -2.93 -1.77
CA LYS A 76 -7.52 -4.03 -2.60
C LYS A 76 -7.02 -3.46 -3.94
N PRO A 77 -5.80 -3.79 -4.38
CA PRO A 77 -5.30 -3.32 -5.66
C PRO A 77 -6.19 -3.78 -6.82
N CYS A 78 -6.36 -2.93 -7.83
CA CYS A 78 -7.02 -3.31 -9.08
C CYS A 78 -6.14 -4.24 -9.92
N ASP A 79 -6.68 -4.85 -10.97
CA ASP A 79 -5.98 -5.85 -11.79
C ASP A 79 -4.64 -5.33 -12.34
N ASN A 80 -4.62 -4.12 -12.91
CA ASN A 80 -3.38 -3.51 -13.41
C ASN A 80 -2.33 -3.30 -12.30
N CYS A 81 -2.77 -2.93 -11.08
CA CYS A 81 -1.86 -2.78 -9.94
C CYS A 81 -1.38 -4.15 -9.45
N MET A 82 -2.24 -5.17 -9.47
CA MET A 82 -1.88 -6.55 -9.15
C MET A 82 -0.80 -7.08 -10.10
N GLU A 83 -0.92 -6.81 -11.40
CA GLU A 83 0.10 -7.15 -12.39
C GLU A 83 1.42 -6.42 -12.15
N ALA A 84 1.37 -5.12 -11.85
CA ALA A 84 2.58 -4.36 -11.51
C ALA A 84 3.27 -4.89 -10.24
N ILE A 85 2.49 -5.29 -9.23
CA ILE A 85 2.99 -5.89 -7.99
C ILE A 85 3.66 -7.25 -8.27
N LYS A 86 3.05 -8.09 -9.12
CA LYS A 86 3.61 -9.36 -9.58
C LYS A 86 4.94 -9.15 -10.31
N ALA A 87 4.95 -8.25 -11.29
CA ALA A 87 6.14 -7.91 -12.07
C ALA A 87 7.28 -7.34 -11.19
N ALA A 88 6.93 -6.63 -10.12
CA ALA A 88 7.89 -6.12 -9.14
C ALA A 88 8.43 -7.19 -8.18
N GLY A 89 7.96 -8.44 -8.28
CA GLY A 89 8.39 -9.57 -7.45
C GLY A 89 7.93 -9.50 -5.99
N ILE A 90 6.94 -8.68 -5.66
CA ILE A 90 6.40 -8.54 -4.30
C ILE A 90 5.58 -9.80 -3.97
N ARG A 91 5.81 -10.42 -2.81
CA ARG A 91 5.20 -11.71 -2.44
C ARG A 91 3.89 -11.61 -1.66
N ARG A 92 3.68 -10.49 -0.95
CA ARG A 92 2.57 -10.34 -0.01
C ARG A 92 1.98 -8.95 -0.08
N ILE A 93 0.67 -8.89 -0.25
CA ILE A 93 -0.12 -7.67 -0.21
C ILE A 93 -0.91 -7.66 1.08
N TYR A 94 -0.83 -6.57 1.83
CA TYR A 94 -1.63 -6.30 3.00
C TYR A 94 -2.50 -5.08 2.69
N TYR A 95 -3.81 -5.15 2.87
CA TYR A 95 -4.69 -4.03 2.55
C TYR A 95 -5.83 -3.85 3.55
N THR A 96 -6.43 -2.66 3.56
CA THR A 96 -7.61 -2.36 4.39
C THR A 96 -8.92 -2.64 3.67
N SER A 97 -9.93 -3.08 4.41
CA SER A 97 -11.35 -3.03 4.05
C SER A 97 -12.11 -2.29 5.16
N ARG A 98 -13.43 -2.16 4.99
CA ARG A 98 -14.33 -1.74 6.09
C ARG A 98 -14.28 -2.72 7.26
N ASP A 99 -14.04 -4.00 6.98
CA ASP A 99 -14.02 -5.09 7.96
C ASP A 99 -12.65 -5.28 8.65
N GLY A 100 -11.65 -4.46 8.30
CA GLY A 100 -10.33 -4.49 8.92
C GLY A 100 -9.19 -4.71 7.94
N TYR A 101 -8.22 -5.55 8.33
CA TYR A 101 -6.99 -5.78 7.57
C TYR A 101 -6.98 -7.15 6.92
N HIS A 102 -6.65 -7.18 5.64
CA HIS A 102 -6.59 -8.39 4.83
C HIS A 102 -5.18 -8.63 4.30
N LYS A 103 -4.90 -9.89 3.96
CA LYS A 103 -3.65 -10.32 3.34
C LYS A 103 -3.96 -11.18 2.13
N VAL A 104 -3.27 -10.92 1.03
CA VAL A 104 -3.27 -11.76 -0.17
C VAL A 104 -1.82 -12.11 -0.51
N MET A 105 -1.62 -13.35 -0.96
CA MET A 105 -0.35 -13.79 -1.52
C MET A 105 -0.38 -13.58 -3.03
N VAL A 106 0.76 -13.18 -3.56
CA VAL A 106 1.02 -12.92 -4.98
C VAL A 106 1.81 -14.09 -5.54
#